data_AF-A6EJ40-F1
#
_entry.id   AF-A6EJ40-F1
#
_cell.length_a   1.000
_cell.length_b   1.000
_cell.length_c   1.000
_cell.angle_alpha   90.00
_cell.angle_beta   90.00
_cell.angle_gamma   90.00
#
_symmetry.space_group_name_H-M   'P 1'
#
loop_
_entity.id
_entity.type
_entity.pdbx_description
1 polymer ?
#
loop_
_entity_poly.entity_id
_entity_poly.type
_entity_poly.pdbx_seq_one_letter_code
_entity_poly.pdbx_strand_id
1 'polypeptide(L)'
;MPISYPESPVSIGDHIRKKRMELKLLQKDVAKICGVSEDCITNWEKNRNTPQIQYYPRISNFLGYLPFDVDLRTLPGKLKAHRYINGLSQKQLGKILGVDGATVCSWELEENKPHKAILTKLDMML
;
A
#
# COMPACT_ATOMS: atom_id res chain seq x y z
N MET A 1 24.45 -14.17 -6.08
CA MET A 1 24.29 -14.75 -4.73
C MET A 1 22.82 -14.99 -4.47
N PRO A 2 22.42 -16.12 -3.85
CA PRO A 2 21.05 -16.24 -3.38
C PRO A 2 20.87 -15.23 -2.24
N ILE A 3 19.99 -14.24 -2.46
CA ILE A 3 19.51 -13.38 -1.38
C ILE A 3 18.87 -14.33 -0.37
N SER A 4 19.43 -14.37 0.84
CA SER A 4 18.99 -15.22 1.93
C SER A 4 17.49 -15.03 2.21
N TYR A 5 16.88 -16.02 2.84
CA TYR A 5 15.50 -15.92 3.28
C TYR A 5 15.33 -14.70 4.21
N PRO A 6 14.37 -13.80 3.95
CA PRO A 6 14.16 -12.62 4.78
C PRO A 6 13.43 -13.01 6.08
N GLU A 7 14.20 -13.34 7.12
CA GLU A 7 13.64 -13.68 8.44
C GLU A 7 12.83 -12.51 9.03
N SER A 8 13.38 -11.30 8.91
CA SER A 8 12.77 -10.04 9.37
C SER A 8 12.49 -9.11 8.18
N PRO A 9 11.30 -9.20 7.53
CA PRO A 9 10.97 -8.37 6.39
C PRO A 9 10.75 -6.92 6.84
N VAL A 10 11.39 -5.97 6.14
CA VAL A 10 11.29 -4.53 6.42
C VAL A 10 10.60 -3.80 5.27
N SER A 11 10.97 -4.14 4.04
CA SER A 11 10.38 -3.55 2.83
C SER A 11 9.23 -4.40 2.29
N ILE A 12 8.36 -3.78 1.48
CA ILE A 12 7.29 -4.49 0.77
C ILE A 12 7.87 -5.65 -0.06
N GLY A 13 9.04 -5.45 -0.66
CA GLY A 13 9.78 -6.47 -1.39
C GLY A 13 10.15 -7.68 -0.53
N ASP A 14 10.61 -7.45 0.70
CA ASP A 14 10.94 -8.51 1.65
C ASP A 14 9.69 -9.26 2.09
N HIS A 15 8.59 -8.56 2.37
CA HIS A 15 7.31 -9.17 2.71
C HIS A 15 6.80 -10.08 1.58
N ILE A 16 6.86 -9.60 0.33
CA ILE A 16 6.49 -10.39 -0.87
C ILE A 16 7.40 -11.62 -1.00
N ARG A 17 8.72 -11.43 -0.90
CA ARG A 17 9.71 -12.50 -1.01
C ARG A 17 9.50 -13.57 0.05
N LYS A 18 9.29 -13.15 1.30
CA LYS A 18 9.03 -14.03 2.45
C LYS A 18 7.80 -14.91 2.19
N LYS A 19 6.66 -14.27 1.92
CA LYS A 19 5.39 -14.97 1.67
C LYS A 19 5.49 -15.92 0.47
N ARG A 20 6.15 -15.49 -0.61
CA ARG A 20 6.40 -16.33 -1.78
C ARG A 20 7.18 -17.60 -1.41
N MET A 21 8.25 -17.47 -0.64
CA MET A 21 9.08 -18.59 -0.21
C MET A 21 8.34 -19.53 0.74
N GLU A 22 7.57 -19.00 1.70
CA GLU A 22 6.71 -19.77 2.60
C GLU A 22 5.68 -20.62 1.82
N LEU A 23 5.11 -20.04 0.77
CA LEU A 23 4.13 -20.71 -0.10
C LEU A 23 4.79 -21.55 -1.21
N LYS A 24 6.12 -21.61 -1.28
CA LYS A 24 6.90 -22.32 -2.33
C LYS A 24 6.52 -21.93 -3.76
N LEU A 25 6.18 -20.66 -3.97
CA LEU A 25 5.77 -20.12 -5.27
C LEU A 25 6.97 -19.61 -6.07
N LEU A 26 6.86 -19.68 -7.40
CA LEU A 26 7.81 -19.03 -8.31
C LEU A 26 7.45 -17.55 -8.46
N GLN A 27 8.41 -16.72 -8.91
CA GLN A 27 8.16 -15.28 -9.11
C GLN A 27 7.06 -15.06 -10.17
N LYS A 28 7.04 -15.85 -11.24
CA LYS A 28 5.94 -15.87 -12.22
C LYS A 28 4.55 -16.18 -11.64
N ASP A 29 4.46 -16.95 -10.56
CA ASP A 29 3.17 -17.28 -9.93
C ASP A 29 2.65 -16.08 -9.14
N VAL A 30 3.52 -15.44 -8.35
CA VAL A 30 3.20 -14.19 -7.66
C VAL A 30 2.87 -13.08 -8.65
N ALA A 31 3.56 -13.02 -9.79
CA ALA A 31 3.29 -12.06 -10.85
C ALA A 31 1.86 -12.20 -11.39
N LYS A 32 1.39 -13.44 -11.60
CA LYS A 32 0.00 -13.72 -11.99
C LYS A 32 -1.00 -13.30 -10.91
N ILE A 33 -0.73 -13.60 -9.64
CA ILE A 33 -1.60 -13.22 -8.50
C ILE A 33 -1.72 -11.70 -8.40
N CYS A 34 -0.61 -10.98 -8.52
CA CYS A 34 -0.57 -9.51 -8.47
C CYS A 34 -0.98 -8.86 -9.80
N GLY A 35 -1.12 -9.64 -10.88
CA GLY A 35 -1.39 -9.18 -12.24
C GLY A 35 -0.36 -8.17 -12.76
N VAL A 36 0.93 -8.51 -12.62
CA VAL A 36 2.10 -7.75 -13.12
C VAL A 36 3.04 -8.69 -13.88
N SER A 37 4.11 -8.16 -14.47
CA SER A 37 5.17 -8.99 -15.05
C SER A 37 6.05 -9.65 -13.98
N GLU A 38 6.72 -10.74 -14.36
CA GLU A 38 7.71 -11.39 -13.49
C GLU A 38 8.88 -10.45 -13.13
N ASP A 39 9.26 -9.55 -14.05
CA ASP A 39 10.28 -8.53 -13.80
C ASP A 39 9.85 -7.55 -12.71
N CYS A 40 8.57 -7.19 -12.62
CA CYS A 40 8.06 -6.37 -11.52
C CYS A 40 8.30 -7.06 -10.16
N ILE A 41 7.92 -8.34 -10.04
CA ILE A 41 8.16 -9.12 -8.81
C ILE A 41 9.66 -9.21 -8.50
N THR A 42 10.48 -9.49 -9.51
CA THR A 42 11.93 -9.57 -9.35
C THR A 42 12.53 -8.25 -8.84
N ASN A 43 12.07 -7.12 -9.37
CA ASN A 43 12.56 -5.81 -8.97
C ASN A 43 12.06 -5.40 -7.58
N TRP A 44 10.81 -5.72 -7.24
CA TRP A 44 10.26 -5.52 -5.89
C TRP A 44 11.02 -6.34 -4.86
N GLU A 45 11.20 -7.65 -5.07
CA GLU A 45 11.94 -8.53 -4.14
C GLU A 45 13.42 -8.22 -4.00
N LYS A 46 14.01 -7.50 -4.97
CA LYS A 46 15.38 -7.00 -4.91
C LYS A 46 15.47 -5.58 -4.36
N ASN A 47 14.34 -4.99 -3.96
CA ASN A 47 14.24 -3.60 -3.51
C ASN A 47 14.81 -2.60 -4.52
N ARG A 48 14.75 -2.91 -5.82
CA ARG A 48 15.20 -2.03 -6.91
C ARG A 48 14.17 -0.96 -7.24
N ASN A 49 12.90 -1.26 -7.02
CA ASN A 49 11.80 -0.31 -7.14
C ASN A 49 10.71 -0.63 -6.12
N THR A 50 9.88 0.37 -5.82
CA THR A 50 8.69 0.20 -4.99
C THR A 50 7.45 -0.02 -5.85
N PRO A 51 6.48 -0.83 -5.41
CA PRO A 51 5.21 -0.95 -6.11
C PRO A 51 4.49 0.40 -6.13
N GLN A 52 3.82 0.69 -7.25
CA GLN A 52 2.91 1.83 -7.31
C GLN A 52 1.63 1.52 -6.52
N ILE A 53 0.98 2.58 -6.01
CA ILE A 53 -0.19 2.46 -5.13
C ILE A 53 -1.32 1.62 -5.70
N GLN A 54 -1.53 1.63 -7.01
CA GLN A 54 -2.56 0.82 -7.68
C GLN A 54 -2.38 -0.70 -7.48
N TYR A 55 -1.16 -1.15 -7.15
CA TYR A 55 -0.86 -2.55 -6.87
C TYR A 55 -0.96 -2.91 -5.39
N TYR A 56 -1.07 -1.92 -4.49
CA TYR A 56 -1.14 -2.16 -3.04
C TYR A 56 -2.32 -3.05 -2.62
N PRO A 57 -3.53 -2.96 -3.21
CA PRO A 57 -4.63 -3.85 -2.87
C PRO A 57 -4.29 -5.31 -3.16
N ARG A 58 -3.72 -5.58 -4.34
CA ARG A 58 -3.36 -6.94 -4.77
C ARG A 58 -2.21 -7.51 -3.95
N ILE A 59 -1.21 -6.68 -3.63
CA ILE A 59 -0.10 -7.08 -2.76
C ILE A 59 -0.61 -7.39 -1.35
N SER A 60 -1.46 -6.53 -0.78
CA SER A 60 -2.02 -6.74 0.56
C SER A 60 -2.89 -8.01 0.59
N ASN A 61 -3.66 -8.26 -0.47
CA ASN A 61 -4.43 -9.51 -0.62
C ASN A 61 -3.53 -10.75 -0.72
N PHE A 62 -2.43 -10.68 -1.46
CA PHE A 62 -1.44 -11.77 -1.53
C PHE A 62 -0.78 -12.05 -0.17
N LEU A 63 -0.43 -11.00 0.57
CA LEU A 63 0.23 -11.11 1.87
C LEU A 63 -0.73 -11.55 2.98
N GLY A 64 -2.01 -11.17 2.88
CA GLY A 64 -3.04 -11.35 3.91
C GLY A 64 -3.02 -10.27 5.00
N TYR A 65 -2.25 -9.20 4.80
CA TYR A 65 -2.16 -8.04 5.70
C TYR A 65 -1.63 -6.81 4.94
N LEU A 66 -1.67 -5.65 5.59
CA LEU A 66 -1.21 -4.37 5.04
C LEU A 66 0.29 -4.16 5.37
N PRO A 67 1.23 -4.26 4.41
CA PRO A 67 2.68 -4.19 4.67
C PRO A 67 3.20 -2.74 4.71
N PHE A 68 2.43 -1.82 5.29
CA PHE A 68 2.78 -0.39 5.34
C PHE A 68 2.71 0.10 6.77
N ASP A 69 3.63 1.01 7.12
CA ASP A 69 3.61 1.67 8.42
C ASP A 69 2.52 2.75 8.46
N VAL A 70 1.39 2.40 9.05
CA VAL A 70 0.23 3.29 9.21
C VAL A 70 -0.34 3.17 10.63
N ASP A 71 -0.50 4.30 11.30
CA ASP A 71 -1.11 4.33 12.63
C ASP A 71 -2.64 4.45 12.55
N LEU A 72 -3.34 3.31 12.64
CA LEU A 72 -4.80 3.27 12.57
C LEU A 72 -5.51 3.98 13.74
N ARG A 73 -4.78 4.45 14.76
CA ARG A 73 -5.35 5.24 15.87
C ARG A 73 -5.54 6.70 15.49
N THR A 74 -4.81 7.18 14.47
CA THR A 74 -4.87 8.58 14.02
C THR A 74 -5.69 8.70 12.74
N LEU A 75 -6.33 9.85 12.54
CA LEU A 75 -7.04 10.15 11.30
C LEU A 75 -6.12 10.05 10.05
N PRO A 76 -4.89 10.63 10.05
CA PRO A 76 -3.94 10.48 8.95
C PRO A 76 -3.62 9.02 8.62
N GLY A 77 -3.41 8.17 9.64
CA GLY A 77 -3.08 6.77 9.41
C GLY A 77 -4.26 5.97 8.88
N LYS A 78 -5.48 6.20 9.40
CA LYS A 78 -6.72 5.62 8.82
C LYS A 78 -6.91 6.05 7.36
N LEU A 79 -6.67 7.33 7.05
CA LEU A 79 -6.78 7.86 5.70
C LEU A 79 -5.78 7.21 4.73
N LYS A 80 -4.51 7.10 5.15
CA LYS A 80 -3.47 6.38 4.39
C LYS A 80 -3.83 4.91 4.17
N ALA A 81 -4.26 4.23 5.22
CA ALA A 81 -4.65 2.83 5.15
C ALA A 81 -5.80 2.63 4.15
N HIS A 82 -6.84 3.45 4.22
CA HIS A 82 -7.95 3.40 3.28
C HIS A 82 -7.49 3.63 1.84
N ARG A 83 -6.58 4.59 1.60
CA ARG A 83 -6.00 4.79 0.27
C ARG A 83 -5.22 3.57 -0.21
N TYR A 84 -4.42 2.95 0.65
CA TYR A 84 -3.58 1.80 0.27
C TYR A 84 -4.40 0.55 0.00
N ILE A 85 -5.42 0.29 0.83
CA ILE A 85 -6.36 -0.82 0.66
C ILE A 85 -7.15 -0.68 -0.65
N ASN A 86 -7.48 0.54 -1.06
CA ASN A 86 -8.25 0.82 -2.28
C ASN A 86 -7.39 1.20 -3.49
N GLY A 87 -6.06 1.28 -3.34
CA GLY A 87 -5.15 1.65 -4.43
C GLY A 87 -5.32 3.08 -4.93
N LEU A 88 -5.76 4.00 -4.06
CA LEU A 88 -6.08 5.39 -4.40
C LEU A 88 -4.87 6.30 -4.21
N SER A 89 -4.45 6.97 -5.28
CA SER A 89 -3.60 8.16 -5.15
C SER A 89 -4.31 9.26 -4.33
N GLN A 90 -3.54 10.18 -3.75
CA GLN A 90 -4.09 11.36 -3.07
C GLN A 90 -5.03 12.16 -3.99
N LYS A 91 -4.69 12.27 -5.28
CA LYS A 91 -5.53 12.93 -6.29
C LYS A 91 -6.86 12.20 -6.51
N GLN A 92 -6.87 10.87 -6.55
CA GLN A 92 -8.09 10.09 -6.68
C GLN A 92 -8.98 10.22 -5.44
N LEU A 93 -8.38 10.14 -4.23
CA LEU A 93 -9.14 10.35 -3.00
C LEU A 93 -9.69 11.78 -2.90
N GLY A 94 -8.90 12.78 -3.29
CA GLY A 94 -9.34 14.17 -3.33
C GLY A 94 -10.59 14.33 -4.21
N LYS A 95 -10.58 13.74 -5.41
CA LYS A 95 -11.77 13.72 -6.28
C LYS A 95 -13.00 13.08 -5.62
N ILE A 96 -12.84 11.98 -4.88
CA ILE A 96 -13.95 11.33 -4.16
C ILE A 96 -14.50 12.25 -3.06
N LEU A 97 -13.63 12.96 -2.35
CA LEU A 97 -14.02 13.83 -1.25
C LEU A 97 -14.50 15.22 -1.71
N GLY A 98 -14.20 15.60 -2.95
CA GLY A 98 -14.47 16.92 -3.53
C GLY A 98 -13.43 17.98 -3.14
N VAL A 99 -12.17 17.58 -2.94
CA VAL A 99 -11.03 18.46 -2.60
C VAL A 99 -9.83 18.19 -3.51
N ASP A 100 -8.80 19.03 -3.46
CA ASP A 100 -7.57 18.78 -4.21
C ASP A 100 -6.72 17.65 -3.57
N GLY A 101 -5.90 16.97 -4.38
CA GLY A 101 -4.98 15.95 -3.89
C GLY A 101 -3.95 16.49 -2.89
N ALA A 102 -3.51 17.74 -3.03
CA ALA A 102 -2.62 18.39 -2.08
C ALA A 102 -3.28 18.58 -0.71
N THR A 103 -4.59 18.83 -0.67
CA THR A 103 -5.35 18.91 0.59
C THR A 103 -5.32 17.57 1.32
N VAL A 104 -5.55 16.46 0.60
CA VAL A 104 -5.41 15.10 1.16
C VAL A 104 -3.98 14.87 1.67
N CYS A 105 -2.96 15.29 0.92
CA CYS A 105 -1.56 15.19 1.35
C CYS A 105 -1.32 15.93 2.67
N SER A 106 -1.80 17.16 2.80
CA SER A 106 -1.64 17.95 4.05
C SER A 106 -2.33 17.31 5.26
N TRP A 107 -3.47 16.64 5.06
CA TRP A 107 -4.12 15.88 6.13
C TRP A 107 -3.31 14.65 6.53
N GLU A 108 -2.70 13.97 5.56
CA GLU A 108 -1.83 12.82 5.78
C GLU A 108 -0.48 13.15 6.43
N LEU A 109 -0.05 14.41 6.33
CA LEU A 109 1.16 14.97 6.94
C LEU A 109 0.88 15.72 8.26
N GLU A 110 -0.38 15.75 8.71
CA GLU A 110 -0.82 16.49 9.91
C GLU A 110 -0.60 18.02 9.85
N GLU A 111 -0.30 18.57 8.68
CA GLU A 111 -0.11 20.01 8.46
C GLU A 111 -1.43 20.77 8.61
N ASN A 112 -2.54 20.14 8.22
CA ASN A 112 -3.89 20.71 8.30
C ASN A 112 -4.91 19.65 8.72
N LYS A 113 -6.09 20.11 9.17
CA LYS A 113 -7.21 19.23 9.56
C LYS A 113 -8.40 19.40 8.62
N PRO A 114 -9.11 18.32 8.27
CA PRO A 114 -10.34 18.45 7.51
C PRO A 114 -11.38 19.24 8.31
N HIS A 115 -12.15 20.10 7.63
CA HIS A 115 -13.28 20.77 8.24
C HIS A 115 -14.43 19.79 8.51
N LYS A 116 -15.36 20.17 9.38
CA LYS A 116 -16.44 19.30 9.91
C LYS A 116 -17.21 18.54 8.82
N ALA A 117 -17.54 19.18 7.70
CA ALA A 117 -18.26 18.55 6.61
C ALA A 117 -17.48 17.39 5.96
N ILE A 118 -16.15 17.52 5.84
CA ILE A 118 -15.30 16.45 5.31
C ILE A 118 -15.08 15.36 6.37
N LEU A 119 -14.92 15.71 7.65
CA LEU A 119 -14.82 14.71 8.72
C LEU A 119 -16.02 13.77 8.71
N THR A 120 -17.24 14.31 8.59
CA THR A 120 -18.45 13.49 8.48
C THR A 120 -18.44 12.56 7.25
N LYS A 121 -17.87 12.98 6.11
CA LYS A 121 -17.69 12.09 4.95
C LYS A 121 -16.65 11.01 5.21
N LEU A 122 -15.53 11.37 5.84
CA LEU A 122 -14.47 10.43 6.19
C LEU A 122 -14.97 9.37 7.17
N ASP A 123 -15.74 9.76 8.20
CA ASP A 123 -16.33 8.83 9.17
C ASP A 123 -17.31 7.83 8.54
N MET A 124 -17.94 8.18 7.41
CA MET A 124 -18.80 7.25 6.66
C MET A 124 -18.01 6.31 5.73
N MET A 125 -16.76 6.62 5.40
CA MET A 125 -15.94 5.89 4.42
C MET A 125 -14.83 5.03 5.05
N LEU A 126 -14.32 5.44 6.21
CA LEU A 126 -13.20 4.81 6.94
C LEU A 126 -13.71 3.81 7.97
#